data_AF-A0A0G4NV44-F1
#
_entry.id   AF-A0A0G4NV44-F1
#
_cell.length_a   1.000
_cell.length_b   1.000
_cell.length_c   1.000
_cell.angle_alpha   90.00
_cell.angle_beta   90.00
_cell.angle_gamma   90.00
#
_symmetry.space_group_name_H-M   'P 1'
#
loop_
_entity.id
_entity.type
_entity.pdbx_description
1 polymer ?
#
loop_
_entity_poly.entity_id
_entity_poly.type
_entity_poly.pdbx_seq_one_letter_code
_entity_poly.pdbx_strand_id
1 'polypeptide(L)' 'MDPANVDTFVQNIFDFVINNNLDRVDIDWEYPGATDIPGIPEGLASDGTNYLNFIKKMKTNFPFNKTVSIAAPAS' A
#
# COMPACT_ATOMS: atom_id res chain seq x y z
N MET A 1 2.11 3.30 8.22
CA MET A 1 2.96 3.56 7.02
C MET A 1 3.73 4.85 7.19
N ASP A 2 5.06 4.78 7.18
CA ASP A 2 5.94 5.93 7.42
C ASP A 2 6.18 6.73 6.12
N PRO A 3 5.85 8.04 6.07
CA PRO A 3 6.10 8.89 4.92
C PRO A 3 7.57 8.89 4.45
N ALA A 4 8.54 8.72 5.36
CA ALA A 4 9.96 8.70 5.02
C ALA A 4 10.37 7.52 4.14
N ASN A 5 9.60 6.42 4.18
CA ASN A 5 9.91 5.18 3.47
C ASN A 5 9.00 4.93 2.25
N VAL A 6 7.93 5.72 2.10
CA VAL A 6 6.90 5.49 1.08
C VAL A 6 7.43 5.53 -0.34
N ASP A 7 8.31 6.47 -0.68
CA ASP A 7 8.78 6.61 -2.06
C ASP A 7 9.65 5.42 -2.48
N THR A 8 10.54 4.96 -1.60
CA THR A 8 11.32 3.75 -1.80
C THR A 8 10.41 2.52 -1.92
N PHE A 9 9.37 2.41 -1.09
CA PHE A 9 8.44 1.29 -1.15
C PHE A 9 7.65 1.25 -2.48
N VAL A 10 7.15 2.40 -2.94
CA VAL A 10 6.47 2.53 -4.24
C VAL A 10 7.40 2.10 -5.38
N GLN A 11 8.65 2.57 -5.37
CA GLN A 11 9.63 2.19 -6.39
C GLN A 11 9.90 0.68 -6.39
N ASN A 12 10.08 0.08 -5.21
CA ASN A 12 10.33 -1.36 -5.10
C ASN A 12 9.16 -2.20 -5.66
N ILE A 13 7.91 -1.80 -5.40
CA ILE A 13 6.74 -2.50 -5.96
C ILE A 13 6.72 -2.37 -7.48
N PHE A 14 6.99 -1.17 -7.99
CA PHE A 14 7.02 -0.90 -9.42
C PHE A 14 8.07 -1.76 -10.12
N ASP A 15 9.30 -1.77 -9.62
CA ASP A 15 10.39 -2.58 -10.15
C ASP A 15 10.04 -4.07 -10.09
N PHE A 16 9.41 -4.53 -9.00
CA PHE A 16 8.97 -5.91 -8.87
C PHE A 16 7.92 -6.29 -9.92
N VAL A 17 6.92 -5.43 -10.14
CA VAL A 17 5.88 -5.67 -11.15
C VAL A 17 6.46 -5.73 -12.56
N ILE A 18 7.37 -4.81 -12.91
CA ILE A 18 8.01 -4.79 -14.23
C ILE A 18 8.93 -6.00 -14.42
N ASN A 19 9.83 -6.25 -13.47
CA ASN A 19 10.84 -7.32 -13.58
C ASN A 19 10.23 -8.72 -13.64
N ASN A 20 9.04 -8.91 -13.06
CA ASN A 20 8.33 -10.19 -13.08
C ASN A 20 7.19 -10.24 -14.11
N ASN A 21 7.08 -9.23 -14.98
CA ASN A 21 6.04 -9.14 -16.00
C ASN A 21 4.62 -9.33 -15.44
N LEU A 22 4.34 -8.77 -14.26
CA LEU A 22 3.03 -8.86 -13.61
C LEU A 22 2.09 -7.81 -14.17
N ASP A 23 0.78 -8.08 -14.18
CA ASP A 23 -0.24 -7.15 -14.66
C ASP A 23 -0.78 -6.20 -13.59
N ARG A 24 -0.63 -6.57 -12.33
CA ARG A 24 -1.21 -5.84 -11.21
C ARG A 24 -0.43 -6.02 -9.93
N VAL A 25 -0.70 -5.12 -8.99
CA VAL A 25 -0.42 -5.30 -7.57
C VAL A 25 -1.72 -5.12 -6.78
N ASP A 26 -1.90 -5.97 -5.77
CA ASP A 26 -2.99 -5.86 -4.80
C ASP A 26 -2.37 -5.60 -3.43
N ILE A 27 -2.84 -4.57 -2.73
CA ILE A 27 -2.33 -4.21 -1.41
C ILE A 27 -3.32 -4.67 -0.35
N ASP A 28 -2.89 -5.63 0.45
CA ASP A 28 -3.66 -6.27 1.49
C ASP A 28 -3.04 -5.95 2.86
N TRP A 29 -3.30 -4.74 3.36
CA TRP A 29 -2.86 -4.34 4.70
C TRP A 29 -4.02 -4.51 5.68
N GLU A 30 -3.82 -5.38 6.68
CA GLU A 30 -4.81 -5.74 7.69
C GLU A 30 -4.40 -5.27 9.10
N TYR A 31 -4.86 -4.14 9.62
CA TYR A 31 -5.57 -3.05 8.94
C TYR A 31 -4.93 -1.71 9.32
N PRO A 32 -4.96 -0.69 8.45
CA PRO A 32 -4.40 0.63 8.78
C PRO A 32 -5.11 1.23 10.00
N GLY A 33 -4.38 1.52 11.07
CA GLY A 33 -4.92 2.15 12.28
C GLY A 33 -5.65 1.21 13.25
N ALA A 34 -5.62 -0.11 13.05
CA ALA A 34 -6.22 -1.06 13.99
C ALA A 34 -5.42 -1.11 15.32
N THR A 35 -6.08 -0.92 16.45
CA THR A 35 -5.45 -0.95 17.79
C THR A 35 -5.83 -2.18 18.61
N ASP A 36 -6.66 -3.06 18.06
CA ASP A 36 -7.34 -4.14 18.76
C ASP A 36 -6.86 -5.54 18.35
N ILE A 37 -5.82 -5.64 17.52
CA ILE A 37 -5.26 -6.92 17.05
C ILE A 37 -4.20 -7.42 18.06
N PRO A 38 -4.40 -8.57 18.72
CA PRO A 38 -3.44 -9.08 19.70
C PRO A 38 -2.13 -9.53 19.06
N GLY A 39 -1.00 -9.21 19.71
CA GLY A 39 0.32 -9.73 19.33
C GLY A 39 1.05 -8.95 18.24
N ILE A 40 0.50 -7.83 17.78
CA ILE A 40 1.18 -6.88 16.88
C ILE A 40 1.19 -5.47 17.49
N PRO A 41 2.09 -4.57 17.07
CA PRO A 41 2.02 -3.16 17.45
C PRO A 41 0.68 -2.54 17.04
N GLU A 42 0.14 -1.66 17.89
CA GLU A 42 -1.06 -0.89 17.55
C GLU A 42 -0.81 -0.02 16.31
N GLY A 43 -1.83 0.07 15.47
CA GLY A 43 -1.88 1.01 14.36
C GLY A 43 -1.90 2.46 14.83
N LEU A 44 -1.52 3.37 13.94
CA LEU A 44 -1.46 4.79 14.23
C LEU A 44 -2.68 5.51 13.67
N ALA A 45 -3.13 6.57 14.35
CA ALA A 45 -4.20 7.44 13.84
C ALA A 45 -3.86 8.06 12.46
N SER A 46 -2.57 8.16 12.11
CA SER A 46 -2.09 8.65 10.82
C SER A 46 -2.13 7.61 9.69
N ASP A 47 -2.34 6.33 10.00
CA ASP A 47 -2.21 5.25 9.02
C ASP A 47 -3.20 5.38 7.87
N GLY A 48 -4.46 5.74 8.13
CA GLY A 48 -5.46 5.92 7.07
C GLY A 48 -5.07 7.02 6.07
N THR A 49 -4.65 8.19 6.57
CA THR A 49 -4.20 9.31 5.72
C THR A 49 -2.92 8.96 4.96
N ASN A 50 -1.97 8.31 5.61
CA ASN A 50 -0.72 7.89 4.98
C ASN A 50 -0.97 6.82 3.91
N TYR A 51 -1.87 5.89 4.17
CA TYR A 51 -2.24 4.84 3.22
C TYR A 51 -2.91 5.42 1.98
N LEU A 52 -3.85 6.37 2.14
CA LEU A 52 -4.45 7.09 1.01
C LEU A 52 -3.39 7.79 0.15
N ASN A 53 -2.44 8.49 0.78
CA ASN A 53 -1.36 9.17 0.06
C ASN A 53 -0.47 8.19 -0.69
N PHE A 54 -0.18 7.03 -0.11
CA PHE A 54 0.52 5.95 -0.79
C PHE A 54 -0.25 5.40 -2.00
N ILE A 55 -1.55 5.10 -1.86
CA ILE A 55 -2.36 4.62 -2.99
C ILE A 55 -2.42 5.65 -4.12
N LYS A 56 -2.50 6.96 -3.80
CA LYS A 56 -2.39 8.03 -4.79
C LYS A 56 -1.05 8.00 -5.52
N LYS A 57 0.08 7.90 -4.80
CA LYS A 57 1.42 7.78 -5.40
C LYS A 57 1.53 6.55 -6.30
N MET A 58 1.02 5.41 -5.85
CA MET A 58 0.96 4.18 -6.65
C MET A 58 0.20 4.41 -7.97
N LYS A 59 -0.99 5.01 -7.90
CA LYS A 59 -1.82 5.30 -9.10
C LYS A 59 -1.19 6.32 -10.05
N THR A 60 -0.49 7.32 -9.53
CA THR A 60 0.19 8.34 -10.35
C THR A 60 1.40 7.78 -11.08
N ASN A 61 2.14 6.87 -10.45
CA ASN A 61 3.41 6.37 -10.99
C ASN A 61 3.31 5.01 -11.72
N PHE A 62 2.18 4.29 -11.61
CA PHE A 62 2.02 2.99 -12.26
C PHE A 62 1.92 3.09 -13.79
N PRO A 63 2.43 2.09 -14.55
CA PRO A 63 2.34 2.10 -16.00
C PRO A 63 0.87 2.05 -16.42
N PHE A 64 0.52 2.76 -17.49
CA PHE A 64 -0.87 2.92 -17.94
C PHE A 64 -1.62 1.59 -18.19
N ASN A 65 -0.90 0.51 -18.50
CA ASN A 65 -1.46 -0.81 -18.78
C ASN A 65 -1.44 -1.79 -17.58
N LYS A 66 -1.14 -1.33 -16.37
CA LYS A 66 -1.11 -2.15 -15.15
C LYS A 66 -2.10 -1.61 -14.11
N THR A 67 -2.55 -2.47 -13.19
CA THR A 67 -3.56 -2.08 -12.20
C THR A 67 -3.06 -2.15 -10.76
N VAL A 68 -3.67 -1.32 -9.92
CA VAL A 68 -3.48 -1.28 -8.47
C VAL A 68 -4.86 -1.48 -7.85
N SER A 69 -4.98 -2.48 -6.97
CA SER A 69 -6.17 -2.76 -6.17
C SER A 69 -5.81 -2.84 -4.69
N ILE A 70 -6.84 -2.84 -3.84
CA ILE A 70 -6.71 -3.05 -2.40
C ILE A 70 -7.72 -4.10 -1.97
N ALA A 71 -7.33 -4.94 -1.02
CA ALA A 71 -8.28 -5.66 -0.19
C ALA A 71 -8.70 -4.74 0.97
N ALA A 72 -10.00 -4.65 1.21
CA ALA A 72 -10.57 -3.83 2.27
C ALA A 72 -11.44 -4.72 3.17
N PRO A 73 -11.48 -4.45 4.48
CA PRO A 73 -12.33 -5.20 5.40
C PRO A 73 -13.81 -5.03 5.06
N ALA A 74 -14.62 -6.03 5.39
CA ALA A 74 -16.08 -5.98 5.18
C ALA A 74 -16.83 -5.15 6.24
N SER A 75 -16.16 -4.82 7.34
CA SER A 75 -16.73 -4.25 8.57
C SER A 75 -16.02 -2.95 8.95
#